data_AF-A0A645J7Q5-F1
#
_entry.id   AF-A0A645J7Q5-F1
#
_cell.length_a   1.000
_cell.length_b   1.000
_cell.length_c   1.000
_cell.angle_alpha   90.00
_cell.angle_beta   90.00
_cell.angle_gamma   90.00
#
_symmetry.space_group_name_H-M   'P 1'
#
loop_
_entity.id
_entity.type
_entity.pdbx_description
1 polymer ?
#
loop_
_entity_poly.entity_id
_entity_poly.type
_entity_poly.pdbx_seq_one_letter_code
_entity_poly.pdbx_strand_id
1 'polypeptide(L)'
;MNVLLLGGLGVFLSQGLYRVFFWIFPRHFFVYIFINAFLGSALTIIGVGFGICALLALAGAYSWDYLVEEYFVYFLLLGFSEAWLSGMVMTLFVIYRPNWVFTFDDTRYLAGK
;
A
#
# COMPACT_ATOMS: atom_id res chain seq x y z
N MET A 1 9.97 -25.45 -1.52
CA MET A 1 8.50 -25.50 -1.69
C MET A 1 7.79 -24.33 -1.00
N ASN A 2 8.14 -23.98 0.25
CA ASN A 2 7.50 -22.87 0.98
C ASN A 2 7.73 -21.46 0.40
N VAL A 3 8.91 -21.18 -0.18
CA VAL A 3 9.27 -19.83 -0.68
C VAL A 3 8.47 -19.39 -1.90
N LEU A 4 8.09 -20.31 -2.78
CA LEU A 4 7.33 -19.99 -4.00
C LEU A 4 5.84 -19.75 -3.71
N LEU A 5 5.27 -20.48 -2.75
CA LEU A 5 3.88 -20.29 -2.32
C LEU A 5 3.73 -19.03 -1.45
N LEU A 6 4.66 -18.76 -0.53
CA LEU A 6 4.63 -17.53 0.28
C LEU A 6 4.98 -16.28 -0.54
N GLY A 7 6.00 -16.35 -1.39
CA GLY A 7 6.44 -15.23 -2.20
C GLY A 7 5.48 -14.90 -3.36
N GLY A 8 4.97 -15.90 -4.06
CA GLY A 8 4.11 -15.70 -5.24
C GLY A 8 2.74 -15.09 -4.89
N LEU A 9 2.15 -15.50 -3.76
CA LEU A 9 0.82 -15.05 -3.35
C LEU A 9 0.84 -13.61 -2.82
N GLY A 10 1.90 -13.21 -2.10
CA GLY A 10 2.09 -11.84 -1.65
C GLY A 10 2.25 -10.84 -2.80
N VAL A 11 2.98 -11.23 -3.85
CA VAL A 11 3.17 -10.39 -5.04
C VAL A 11 1.86 -10.23 -5.84
N PHE A 12 1.07 -11.31 -5.99
CA PHE A 12 -0.21 -11.25 -6.71
C PHE A 12 -1.25 -10.35 -6.01
N LEU A 13 -1.35 -10.42 -4.69
CA LEU A 13 -2.27 -9.59 -3.89
C LEU A 13 -1.87 -8.12 -3.87
N SER A 14 -0.57 -7.84 -3.74
CA SER A 14 -0.05 -6.46 -3.81
C SER A 14 -0.37 -5.81 -5.16
N GLN A 15 -0.19 -6.54 -6.26
CA GLN A 15 -0.52 -6.05 -7.61
C GLN A 15 -2.02 -5.85 -7.83
N GLY A 16 -2.86 -6.69 -7.24
CA GLY A 16 -4.32 -6.56 -7.29
C GLY A 16 -4.84 -5.31 -6.59
N LEU A 17 -4.39 -5.07 -5.35
CA LEU A 17 -4.77 -3.89 -4.57
C LEU A 17 -4.30 -2.58 -5.23
N TYR A 18 -3.08 -2.57 -5.78
CA TYR A 18 -2.54 -1.42 -6.50
C TYR A 18 -3.42 -1.01 -7.69
N ARG A 19 -3.95 -1.98 -8.45
CA ARG A 19 -4.83 -1.71 -9.61
C ARG A 19 -6.19 -1.13 -9.20
N VAL A 20 -6.74 -1.56 -8.08
CA VAL A 20 -8.04 -1.06 -7.58
C VAL A 20 -7.91 0.38 -7.08
N PHE A 21 -6.85 0.69 -6.33
CA PHE A 21 -6.61 2.07 -5.87
C PHE A 21 -6.38 3.05 -7.03
N PHE A 22 -5.69 2.61 -8.09
CA PHE A 22 -5.46 3.42 -9.28
C PHE A 22 -6.76 3.85 -10.00
N TRP A 23 -7.82 3.04 -9.91
CA TRP A 23 -9.07 3.29 -10.64
C TRP A 23 -10.05 4.21 -9.92
N ILE A 24 -9.95 4.35 -8.59
CA ILE A 24 -11.02 4.95 -7.78
C ILE A 24 -10.85 6.47 -7.57
N PHE A 25 -9.63 7.02 -7.56
CA PHE A 25 -9.42 8.37 -7.03
C PHE A 25 -9.30 9.50 -8.08
N PRO A 26 -10.02 10.63 -7.88
CA PRO A 26 -9.95 11.81 -8.73
C PRO A 26 -8.61 12.55 -8.62
N ARG A 27 -8.21 13.17 -9.73
CA ARG A 27 -6.89 13.78 -9.93
C ARG A 27 -6.79 15.17 -9.30
N HIS A 28 -6.62 15.24 -7.97
CA HIS A 28 -6.25 16.46 -7.25
C HIS A 28 -4.94 16.30 -6.45
N PHE A 29 -4.14 17.36 -6.33
CA PHE A 29 -2.82 17.33 -5.68
C PHE A 29 -2.88 16.83 -4.23
N PHE A 30 -3.75 17.43 -3.42
CA PHE A 30 -3.93 17.03 -2.03
C PHE A 30 -4.48 15.60 -1.92
N VAL A 31 -5.41 15.25 -2.81
CA VAL A 31 -5.97 13.90 -2.87
C VAL A 31 -4.88 12.89 -3.23
N TYR A 32 -3.96 13.23 -4.14
CA TYR A 32 -2.86 12.38 -4.53
C TYR A 32 -1.90 12.13 -3.36
N ILE A 33 -1.49 13.16 -2.62
CA ILE A 33 -0.59 12.99 -1.48
C ILE A 33 -1.29 12.21 -0.36
N PHE A 34 -2.45 12.67 0.11
CA PHE A 34 -3.10 12.05 1.28
C PHE A 34 -3.70 10.67 0.98
N ILE A 35 -4.32 10.49 -0.18
CA ILE A 35 -4.94 9.21 -0.52
C ILE A 35 -3.93 8.24 -1.12
N ASN A 36 -3.17 8.64 -2.14
CA ASN A 36 -2.31 7.69 -2.84
C ASN A 36 -1.04 7.38 -2.05
N ALA A 37 -0.39 8.39 -1.47
CA ALA A 37 0.90 8.20 -0.81
C ALA A 37 0.80 7.81 0.67
N PHE A 38 -0.13 8.39 1.43
CA PHE A 38 -0.33 8.00 2.83
C PHE A 38 -1.29 6.82 2.96
N LEU A 39 -2.58 7.04 2.66
CA LEU A 39 -3.62 6.04 2.88
C LEU A 39 -3.42 4.80 2.01
N GLY A 40 -3.00 4.98 0.76
CA GLY A 40 -2.73 3.92 -0.20
C GLY A 40 -1.62 2.99 0.28
N SER A 41 -0.52 3.55 0.80
CA SER A 41 0.56 2.76 1.38
C SER A 41 0.11 2.00 2.63
N ALA A 42 -0.61 2.64 3.56
CA ALA A 42 -1.15 1.96 4.75
C ALA A 42 -2.08 0.79 4.39
N LEU A 43 -3.06 1.05 3.51
CA LEU A 43 -4.03 0.03 3.09
C LEU A 43 -3.36 -1.11 2.32
N THR A 44 -2.30 -0.82 1.55
CA THR A 44 -1.54 -1.85 0.85
C THR A 44 -0.88 -2.80 1.85
N ILE A 45 -0.20 -2.28 2.87
CA ILE A 45 0.45 -3.12 3.89
C ILE A 45 -0.57 -3.91 4.71
N ILE A 46 -1.66 -3.28 5.13
CA ILE A 46 -2.73 -3.95 5.87
C ILE A 46 -3.39 -5.05 5.02
N GLY A 47 -3.66 -4.77 3.74
CA GLY A 47 -4.22 -5.74 2.81
C GLY A 47 -3.30 -6.93 2.56
N VAL A 48 -1.99 -6.69 2.44
CA VAL A 48 -0.98 -7.75 2.35
C VAL A 48 -0.95 -8.58 3.64
N GLY A 49 -0.94 -7.93 4.81
CA GLY A 49 -0.97 -8.60 6.10
C GLY A 49 -2.20 -9.50 6.28
N PHE A 50 -3.37 -8.98 5.91
CA PHE A 50 -4.62 -9.74 5.91
C PHE A 50 -4.56 -10.96 4.98
N GLY A 51 -4.05 -10.76 3.75
CA GLY A 51 -3.89 -11.85 2.79
C GLY A 51 -2.96 -12.96 3.27
N ILE A 52 -1.86 -12.60 3.93
CA ILE A 52 -0.93 -13.56 4.55
C ILE A 52 -1.62 -14.34 5.68
N CYS A 53 -2.36 -13.66 6.56
CA CYS A 53 -3.08 -14.31 7.65
C CYS A 53 -4.17 -15.26 7.12
N ALA A 54 -4.97 -14.82 6.14
CA ALA A 54 -5.99 -15.65 5.52
C ALA A 54 -5.41 -16.90 4.85
N LEU A 55 -4.27 -16.77 4.15
CA LEU A 55 -3.60 -17.90 3.52
C LEU A 55 -3.08 -18.91 4.56
N LEU A 56 -2.44 -18.43 5.63
CA LEU A 56 -1.90 -19.30 6.69
C LEU A 56 -3.02 -20.05 7.43
N ALA A 57 -4.16 -19.38 7.66
CA ALA A 57 -5.33 -20.00 8.27
C ALA A 57 -5.95 -21.06 7.35
N LEU A 58 -6.12 -20.77 6.05
CA LEU A 58 -6.64 -21.72 5.07
C LEU A 58 -5.70 -22.91 4.85
N ALA A 59 -4.39 -22.71 4.96
CA ALA A 59 -3.40 -23.78 4.92
C ALA A 59 -3.39 -24.66 6.18
N GLY A 60 -4.14 -24.29 7.23
CA GLY A 60 -4.14 -24.97 8.52
C GLY A 60 -2.81 -24.87 9.27
N ALA A 61 -1.93 -23.93 8.90
CA ALA A 61 -0.61 -23.78 9.51
C ALA A 61 -0.69 -23.16 10.91
N TYR A 62 -1.61 -22.22 11.10
CA TYR A 62 -1.87 -21.53 12.36
C TYR A 62 -3.37 -21.28 12.53
N SER A 63 -3.85 -21.16 13.78
CA SER A 63 -5.23 -20.78 14.05
C SER A 63 -5.49 -19.31 13.65
N TRP A 64 -6.72 -19.03 13.21
CA TRP A 64 -7.13 -17.68 12.84
C TRP A 64 -6.94 -16.69 13.99
N ASP A 65 -7.35 -17.08 15.21
CA ASP A 65 -7.27 -16.21 16.39
C ASP A 65 -5.82 -15.80 16.70
N TYR A 66 -4.88 -16.76 16.62
CA TYR A 66 -3.46 -16.48 16.79
C TYR A 66 -2.94 -15.51 15.72
N LEU A 67 -3.30 -15.72 14.46
CA LEU A 67 -2.83 -14.87 13.36
C LEU A 67 -3.36 -13.43 13.47
N VAL A 68 -4.59 -13.24 13.95
CA VAL A 68 -5.17 -11.91 14.11
C VAL A 68 -4.58 -11.19 15.32
N GLU A 69 -4.51 -11.86 16.47
CA GLU A 69 -4.05 -11.23 17.71
C GLU A 69 -2.54 -10.99 17.73
N GLU A 70 -1.76 -11.95 17.24
CA GLU A 70 -0.30 -11.93 17.36
C GLU A 70 0.41 -11.52 16.07
N TYR A 71 -0.20 -11.62 14.90
CA TYR A 71 0.48 -11.34 13.62
C TYR A 71 -0.08 -10.10 12.90
N PHE A 72 -1.39 -9.97 12.79
CA PHE A 72 -2.04 -8.91 12.04
C PHE A 72 -1.84 -7.53 12.67
N VAL A 73 -1.78 -7.45 14.01
CA VAL A 73 -1.52 -6.19 14.74
C VAL A 73 -0.18 -5.55 14.31
N TYR A 74 0.85 -6.36 14.04
CA TYR A 74 2.13 -5.82 13.56
C TYR A 74 2.03 -5.22 12.16
N PHE A 75 1.21 -5.79 11.27
CA PHE A 75 0.95 -5.21 9.95
C PHE A 75 0.25 -3.86 10.03
N LEU A 76 -0.58 -3.63 11.06
CA LEU A 76 -1.20 -2.34 11.28
C LEU A 76 -0.16 -1.27 11.68
N LEU A 77 0.78 -1.62 12.57
CA LEU A 77 1.89 -0.75 12.96
C LEU A 77 2.86 -0.47 11.80
N LEU A 78 3.16 -1.51 11.02
CA LEU A 78 3.95 -1.40 9.78
C LEU A 78 3.24 -0.53 8.75
N GLY A 79 1.93 -0.70 8.56
CA GLY A 79 1.14 0.11 7.62
C GLY A 79 1.13 1.58 8.00
N PHE A 80 1.07 1.90 9.30
CA PHE A 80 1.22 3.27 9.77
C PHE A 80 2.61 3.84 9.45
N SER A 81 3.67 3.09 9.76
CA SER A 81 5.05 3.50 9.49
C SER A 81 5.31 3.71 7.99
N GLU A 82 4.78 2.81 7.16
CA GLU A 82 4.92 2.85 5.71
C GLU A 82 4.14 4.01 5.10
N ALA A 83 2.92 4.27 5.58
CA ALA A 83 2.13 5.43 5.16
C ALA A 83 2.87 6.74 5.43
N TRP A 84 3.52 6.83 6.59
CA TRP A 84 4.27 8.02 6.95
C TRP A 84 5.50 8.22 6.07
N LEU A 85 6.30 7.15 5.89
CA LEU A 85 7.54 7.21 5.10
C LEU A 85 7.24 7.44 3.62
N SER A 86 6.35 6.65 3.02
CA SER A 86 5.91 6.82 1.64
C SER A 86 5.28 8.19 1.42
N GLY A 87 4.41 8.63 2.32
CA GLY A 87 3.75 9.95 2.26
C GLY A 87 4.74 11.11 2.28
N MET A 88 5.74 11.06 3.16
CA MET A 88 6.79 12.08 3.23
C MET A 88 7.67 12.12 1.99
N VAL A 89 8.15 10.96 1.55
CA VAL A 89 9.01 10.85 0.36
C VAL A 89 8.28 11.37 -0.89
N MET A 90 7.01 11.00 -1.05
CA MET A 90 6.18 11.49 -2.15
C MET A 90 5.92 12.99 -2.08
N THR A 91 5.66 13.53 -0.89
CA THR A 91 5.51 14.98 -0.69
C THR A 91 6.78 15.73 -1.12
N LEU A 92 7.96 15.23 -0.73
CA LEU A 92 9.25 15.81 -1.12
C LEU A 92 9.46 15.74 -2.64
N PHE A 93 9.21 14.58 -3.27
CA PHE A 93 9.39 14.46 -4.71
C PHE A 93 8.43 15.35 -5.48
N VAL A 94 7.17 15.42 -5.08
CA VAL A 94 6.18 16.28 -5.75
C VAL A 94 6.52 17.77 -5.61
N ILE A 95 7.13 18.21 -4.50
CA ILE A 95 7.51 19.61 -4.31
C ILE A 95 8.82 19.95 -5.05
N TYR A 96 9.84 19.09 -4.95
CA TYR A 96 11.21 19.42 -5.41
C TYR A 96 11.57 18.85 -6.78
N ARG A 97 11.03 17.68 -7.15
CA ARG A 97 11.37 16.95 -8.38
C ARG A 97 10.15 16.20 -8.95
N PRO A 98 9.06 16.89 -9.26
CA PRO A 98 7.81 16.21 -9.60
C PRO A 98 7.89 15.36 -10.87
N ASN A 99 8.74 15.71 -11.85
CA ASN A 99 9.05 14.88 -13.03
C ASN A 99 9.53 13.44 -12.71
N TRP A 100 9.97 13.16 -11.47
CA TRP A 100 10.39 11.82 -11.05
C TRP A 100 9.22 10.93 -10.63
N VAL A 101 8.04 11.53 -10.45
CA VAL A 101 6.83 10.82 -10.05
C VAL A 101 6.02 10.50 -11.30
N PHE A 102 6.24 9.30 -11.84
CA PHE A 102 5.58 8.88 -13.10
C PHE A 102 4.05 8.96 -13.08
N THR A 103 3.43 8.82 -11.90
CA THR A 103 1.98 8.93 -11.71
C THR A 103 1.48 10.36 -11.49
N PHE A 104 2.38 11.33 -11.39
CA PHE A 104 2.08 12.75 -11.19
C PHE A 104 2.53 13.55 -12.40
N ASP A 105 1.57 14.16 -13.08
CA ASP A 105 1.83 15.00 -14.24
C ASP A 105 1.76 16.47 -13.82
N ASP A 106 2.92 17.11 -13.70
CA ASP A 106 3.06 18.52 -13.37
C ASP A 106 2.13 19.42 -14.19
N THR A 107 1.98 19.12 -15.47
CA THR A 107 1.19 19.94 -16.40
C THR A 107 -0.32 19.85 -16.14
N ARG A 108 -0.79 18.83 -15.42
CA ARG A 108 -2.20 18.68 -15.02
C ARG A 108 -2.49 19.15 -13.60
N TYR A 109 -1.51 19.06 -12.71
CA TYR A 109 -1.71 19.35 -11.28
C TYR A 109 -1.22 20.73 -10.86
N LEU A 110 -0.27 21.33 -11.58
CA LEU A 110 0.30 22.67 -11.29
C LEU A 110 -0.10 23.75 -12.31
N ALA A 111 -0.73 23.40 -13.44
CA ALA A 111 -1.12 24.37 -14.48
C ALA A 111 -2.29 25.32 -14.11
N GLY A 112 -2.78 25.27 -12.86
CA GLY A 112 -3.80 26.17 -12.33
C GLY A 112 -3.27 27.21 -11.35
N LYS A 113 -1.97 27.52 -11.38
CA LYS A 113 -1.39 28.66 -10.65
C LYS A 113 -1.42 29.92 -11.49
#